data_AF-A0A4Q9Q4A0-F1
#
_entry.id   AF-A0A4Q9Q4A0-F1
#
_cell.length_a   1.000
_cell.length_b   1.000
_cell.length_c   1.000
_cell.angle_alpha   90.00
_cell.angle_beta   90.00
_cell.angle_gamma   90.00
#
_symmetry.space_group_name_H-M   'P 1'
#
loop_
_entity.id
_entity.type
_entity.pdbx_description
1 polymer ?
#
loop_
_entity_poly.entity_id
_entity_poly.type
_entity_poly.pdbx_seq_one_letter_code
_entity_poly.pdbx_strand_id
1 'polypeptide(L)'
;MPHGDNHIGAGVYTLTPHERSSGVVGILRLQNHISCYAAASHAQSIYATRHIAYGLLAGLLSAPRRRAMQVLEFRPRFLLRICVVETERQRSPSAASYLPQLQPPPPVHIKTTAWLLYITQIAYKWTISLLAWMTPAQPPPPATYPVRPLFDDADADIIFRSSDDVDFRVYKVILAKASSVFRTMLDLPQLPSSNPNSTDDSHVVKLTEDAKTLQHVFRLCYPTEHPNITPFDDIHAVLEAARKYEIKCITTNLRWSLARIIPKGSLRMYAVAYMLQLEDVARDAAKELLLVPQFHMPPSPPPEFSTLPCLAIYSMHVYRQRCLEVALHDLEDWKWIAYGPHDRASTGDASQVAEWIWFECISGHGPPRVLAGNVSHHTQGWFETYVMSLKTALSVRRSGGTVLSHLTSSKASEIFTRVGNECTSCRSRAHADLVHFSNLLAVRIDTAIAPLNDSD
;
A
#
# COMPACT_ATOMS: atom_id res chain seq x y z
N MET A 1 7.22 -21.29 68.06
CA MET A 1 6.79 -20.40 69.16
C MET A 1 6.97 -18.96 68.71
N PRO A 2 5.90 -18.15 68.71
CA PRO A 2 5.88 -16.77 68.24
C PRO A 2 5.90 -15.75 69.40
N HIS A 3 6.23 -14.49 69.11
CA HIS A 3 5.92 -13.26 69.85
C HIS A 3 6.10 -12.10 68.83
N GLY A 4 5.31 -11.04 68.73
CA GLY A 4 4.16 -10.54 69.50
C GLY A 4 3.95 -9.06 69.12
N ASP A 5 2.72 -8.72 68.75
CA ASP A 5 1.92 -7.47 68.74
C ASP A 5 2.48 -6.04 68.98
N ASN A 6 1.96 -5.13 68.12
CA ASN A 6 1.29 -3.82 68.31
C ASN A 6 1.72 -2.79 69.37
N HIS A 7 1.88 -1.51 68.94
CA HIS A 7 1.02 -0.32 69.21
C HIS A 7 1.78 1.01 68.97
N ILE A 8 1.29 1.92 68.10
CA ILE A 8 0.51 3.17 68.32
C ILE A 8 1.25 4.36 69.00
N GLY A 9 1.18 5.54 68.35
CA GLY A 9 1.31 6.89 68.95
C GLY A 9 1.83 7.92 67.93
N ALA A 10 1.00 8.65 67.16
CA ALA A 10 0.21 9.84 67.51
C ALA A 10 1.05 11.12 67.74
N GLY A 11 0.83 12.14 66.89
CA GLY A 11 1.33 13.51 67.03
C GLY A 11 0.55 14.46 66.11
N VAL A 12 -0.27 15.31 66.72
CA VAL A 12 -1.30 16.20 66.17
C VAL A 12 -0.90 17.66 66.44
N TYR A 13 -1.16 18.57 65.48
CA TYR A 13 -1.50 20.00 65.67
C TYR A 13 -2.23 20.45 64.37
N THR A 14 -3.56 20.63 64.24
CA THR A 14 -4.53 21.64 64.74
C THR A 14 -4.19 23.11 64.46
N LEU A 15 -4.91 23.80 63.54
CA LEU A 15 -6.03 24.72 63.83
C LEU A 15 -6.52 25.49 62.57
N THR A 16 -7.84 25.68 62.51
CA THR A 16 -8.77 26.37 61.56
C THR A 16 -8.82 27.91 61.84
N PRO A 17 -9.74 28.82 61.37
CA PRO A 17 -11.10 28.65 60.75
C PRO A 17 -11.60 29.74 59.75
N HIS A 18 -12.82 29.56 59.17
CA HIS A 18 -14.00 30.49 59.06
C HIS A 18 -14.95 30.00 57.93
N GLU A 19 -16.15 29.43 58.11
CA GLU A 19 -17.47 29.84 58.65
C GLU A 19 -18.38 30.71 57.76
N ARG A 20 -19.67 30.27 57.68
CA ARG A 20 -20.94 30.87 57.13
C ARG A 20 -21.28 30.54 55.67
N SER A 21 -22.50 30.17 55.26
CA SER A 21 -23.82 30.14 55.93
C SER A 21 -24.83 29.38 55.03
N SER A 22 -25.83 28.75 55.67
CA SER A 22 -27.07 28.22 55.10
C SER A 22 -27.74 29.15 54.09
N GLY A 23 -28.29 28.58 53.01
CA GLY A 23 -29.26 29.31 52.17
C GLY A 23 -29.52 28.87 50.72
N VAL A 24 -29.34 27.61 50.29
CA VAL A 24 -29.60 27.26 48.85
C VAL A 24 -30.14 25.83 48.59
N VAL A 25 -30.93 25.23 49.49
CA VAL A 25 -31.54 23.89 49.22
C VAL A 25 -33.00 23.97 48.69
N GLY A 26 -33.55 25.18 48.54
CA GLY A 26 -34.90 25.42 48.00
C GLY A 26 -35.00 25.77 46.51
N ILE A 27 -33.88 26.04 45.81
CA ILE A 27 -33.88 26.55 44.42
C ILE A 27 -33.42 25.51 43.39
N LEU A 28 -32.73 24.43 43.82
CA LEU A 28 -32.18 23.42 42.90
C LEU A 28 -33.15 22.30 42.48
N ARG A 29 -34.36 22.21 43.06
CA ARG A 29 -35.40 21.26 42.61
C ARG A 29 -36.37 21.83 41.57
N LEU A 30 -36.43 23.15 41.39
CA LEU A 30 -37.22 23.80 40.31
C LEU A 30 -36.40 24.03 39.03
N GLN A 31 -35.08 24.17 39.14
CA GLN A 31 -34.19 24.32 37.97
C GLN A 31 -34.12 23.03 37.10
N ASN A 32 -34.18 21.84 37.71
CA ASN A 32 -34.05 20.57 36.97
C ASN A 32 -35.32 20.15 36.21
N HIS A 33 -36.52 20.56 36.64
CA HIS A 33 -37.76 20.25 35.89
C HIS A 33 -37.92 21.15 34.65
N ILE A 34 -37.42 22.39 34.70
CA ILE A 34 -37.44 23.33 33.57
C ILE A 34 -36.39 22.95 32.51
N SER A 35 -35.22 22.44 32.92
CA SER A 35 -34.20 21.92 32.00
C SER A 35 -34.62 20.65 31.25
N CYS A 36 -35.37 19.74 31.89
CA CYS A 36 -35.85 18.51 31.23
C CYS A 36 -36.99 18.77 30.22
N TYR A 37 -37.87 19.75 30.49
CA TYR A 37 -38.91 20.13 29.52
C TYR A 37 -38.34 20.89 28.30
N ALA A 38 -37.32 21.74 28.51
CA ALA A 38 -36.63 22.44 27.42
C ALA A 38 -35.83 21.49 26.51
N ALA A 39 -35.22 20.43 27.08
CA ALA A 39 -34.51 19.41 26.32
C ALA A 39 -35.45 18.52 25.50
N ALA A 40 -36.63 18.17 26.03
CA ALA A 40 -37.63 17.38 25.31
C ALA A 40 -38.28 18.16 24.14
N SER A 41 -38.53 19.45 24.31
CA SER A 41 -39.04 20.31 23.22
C SER A 41 -38.00 20.55 22.13
N HIS A 42 -36.71 20.68 22.49
CA HIS A 42 -35.61 20.76 21.52
C HIS A 42 -35.45 19.46 20.72
N ALA A 43 -35.57 18.30 21.38
CA ALA A 43 -35.47 17.00 20.71
C ALA A 43 -36.62 16.75 19.70
N GLN A 44 -37.86 17.11 20.05
CA GLN A 44 -39.01 16.99 19.14
C GLN A 44 -38.96 17.98 17.97
N SER A 45 -38.43 19.19 18.19
CA SER A 45 -38.21 20.17 17.12
C SER A 45 -37.14 19.69 16.12
N ILE A 46 -36.04 19.11 16.61
CA ILE A 46 -34.98 18.55 15.75
C ILE A 46 -35.50 17.35 14.95
N TYR A 47 -36.35 16.50 15.54
CA TYR A 47 -36.94 15.34 14.86
C TYR A 47 -37.92 15.75 13.74
N ALA A 48 -38.77 16.76 14.00
CA ALA A 48 -39.70 17.29 13.00
C ALA A 48 -38.97 17.99 11.84
N THR A 49 -37.91 18.75 12.13
CA THR A 49 -37.11 19.45 11.11
C THR A 49 -36.35 18.46 10.23
N ARG A 50 -35.89 17.34 10.79
CA ARG A 50 -35.23 16.26 10.06
C ARG A 50 -36.18 15.54 9.10
N HIS A 51 -37.44 15.29 9.50
CA HIS A 51 -38.44 14.68 8.63
C HIS A 51 -38.90 15.59 7.49
N ILE A 52 -39.01 16.91 7.72
CA ILE A 52 -39.34 17.88 6.66
C ILE A 52 -38.19 17.99 5.65
N ALA A 53 -36.94 17.96 6.12
CA ALA A 53 -35.76 17.97 5.25
C ALA A 53 -35.64 16.70 4.37
N TYR A 54 -35.94 15.52 4.92
CA TYR A 54 -35.98 14.29 4.13
C TYR A 54 -37.14 14.25 3.13
N GLY A 55 -38.30 14.84 3.45
CA GLY A 55 -39.42 14.99 2.53
C GLY A 55 -39.13 15.93 1.35
N LEU A 56 -38.43 17.04 1.59
CA LEU A 56 -38.03 17.99 0.55
C LEU A 56 -36.90 17.44 -0.36
N LEU A 57 -35.97 16.65 0.18
CA LEU A 57 -34.93 15.95 -0.60
C LEU A 57 -35.50 14.82 -1.45
N ALA A 58 -36.53 14.10 -0.97
CA ALA A 58 -37.21 13.08 -1.74
C ALA A 58 -38.04 13.66 -2.91
N GLY A 59 -38.61 14.85 -2.75
CA GLY A 59 -39.37 15.54 -3.81
C GLY A 59 -38.52 16.17 -4.92
N LEU A 60 -37.26 16.52 -4.65
CA LEU A 60 -36.31 17.05 -5.64
C LEU A 60 -35.65 15.96 -6.51
N LEU A 61 -35.69 14.70 -6.07
CA LEU A 61 -35.14 13.54 -6.78
C LEU A 61 -36.16 12.83 -7.70
N SER A 62 -37.40 13.33 -7.79
CA SER A 62 -38.47 12.73 -8.61
C SER A 62 -38.96 13.65 -9.75
N ALA A 63 -38.04 14.19 -10.56
CA ALA A 63 -38.38 14.89 -11.81
C ALA A 63 -37.85 14.10 -13.04
N PRO A 64 -38.68 13.76 -14.05
CA PRO A 64 -38.28 12.81 -15.10
C PRO A 64 -37.70 13.51 -16.35
N ARG A 65 -36.49 13.11 -16.80
CA ARG A 65 -36.02 13.32 -18.19
C ARG A 65 -35.31 12.09 -18.78
N ARG A 66 -36.11 11.35 -19.55
CA ARG A 66 -35.92 10.43 -20.70
C ARG A 66 -34.51 10.07 -21.24
N ARG A 67 -34.37 8.74 -21.51
CA ARG A 67 -33.61 8.01 -22.59
C ARG A 67 -32.08 7.97 -22.44
N ALA A 68 -31.33 6.86 -22.63
CA ALA A 68 -31.55 5.58 -23.31
C ALA A 68 -30.55 4.48 -22.85
N MET A 69 -30.90 3.21 -23.18
CA MET A 69 -30.07 2.02 -23.47
C MET A 69 -29.30 1.24 -22.37
N GLN A 70 -29.75 -0.03 -22.18
CA GLN A 70 -29.03 -1.32 -22.33
C GLN A 70 -27.64 -1.47 -21.66
N VAL A 71 -27.22 -2.56 -20.99
CA VAL A 71 -27.67 -3.97 -20.87
C VAL A 71 -26.71 -4.69 -19.88
N LEU A 72 -27.24 -5.71 -19.18
CA LEU A 72 -26.62 -6.91 -18.56
C LEU A 72 -25.48 -6.84 -17.50
N GLU A 73 -25.86 -7.36 -16.32
CA GLU A 73 -25.21 -8.39 -15.48
C GLU A 73 -23.69 -8.35 -15.18
N PHE A 74 -23.34 -8.34 -13.88
CA PHE A 74 -22.61 -9.44 -13.20
C PHE A 74 -22.64 -9.29 -11.66
N ARG A 75 -22.69 -10.45 -10.97
CA ARG A 75 -22.82 -10.76 -9.51
C ARG A 75 -21.63 -10.25 -8.64
N PRO A 76 -21.55 -10.34 -7.27
CA PRO A 76 -22.17 -11.34 -6.38
C PRO A 76 -22.57 -10.95 -4.93
N ARG A 77 -23.15 -11.97 -4.28
CA ARG A 77 -23.64 -12.14 -2.89
C ARG A 77 -22.57 -11.93 -1.81
N PHE A 78 -22.96 -11.33 -0.68
CA PHE A 78 -22.62 -11.81 0.67
C PHE A 78 -23.72 -11.41 1.66
N LEU A 79 -24.22 -12.41 2.39
CA LEU A 79 -25.30 -12.35 3.38
C LEU A 79 -24.75 -11.88 4.74
N LEU A 80 -25.38 -10.86 5.33
CA LEU A 80 -25.24 -10.53 6.76
C LEU A 80 -26.57 -10.86 7.46
N ARG A 81 -26.53 -11.94 8.25
CA ARG A 81 -27.56 -12.34 9.22
C ARG A 81 -27.63 -11.29 10.33
N ILE A 82 -28.81 -10.72 10.58
CA ILE A 82 -29.15 -10.07 11.84
C ILE A 82 -30.32 -10.85 12.44
N CYS A 83 -30.07 -11.47 13.59
CA CYS A 83 -31.09 -12.10 14.42
C CYS A 83 -31.98 -11.02 15.05
N VAL A 84 -33.27 -11.06 14.74
CA VAL A 84 -34.30 -10.35 15.49
C VAL A 84 -34.75 -11.27 16.62
N VAL A 85 -34.55 -10.84 17.86
CA VAL A 85 -35.14 -11.46 19.05
C VAL A 85 -36.50 -10.80 19.26
N GLU A 86 -37.54 -11.60 19.04
CA GLU A 86 -38.95 -11.26 19.16
C GLU A 86 -39.41 -11.71 20.55
N THR A 87 -39.82 -10.75 21.41
CA THR A 87 -40.46 -11.07 22.68
C THR A 87 -41.95 -10.80 22.56
N GLU A 88 -42.70 -11.88 22.29
CA GLU A 88 -44.16 -11.89 22.25
C GLU A 88 -44.73 -12.09 23.66
N ARG A 89 -45.62 -11.16 24.05
CA ARG A 89 -46.22 -11.03 25.37
C ARG A 89 -47.59 -11.71 25.38
N GLN A 90 -47.78 -12.64 26.31
CA GLN A 90 -49.02 -13.39 26.51
C GLN A 90 -50.22 -12.49 26.84
N ARG A 91 -51.38 -12.84 26.26
CA ARG A 91 -52.71 -12.29 26.54
C ARG A 91 -53.26 -12.82 27.88
N SER A 92 -53.96 -11.95 28.61
CA SER A 92 -55.25 -12.27 29.25
C SER A 92 -56.06 -10.97 29.47
N PRO A 93 -57.40 -10.99 29.41
CA PRO A 93 -58.22 -9.80 29.21
C PRO A 93 -59.00 -9.38 30.48
N SER A 94 -59.37 -8.09 30.59
CA SER A 94 -60.72 -7.67 30.99
C SER A 94 -60.88 -6.15 31.14
N ALA A 95 -62.05 -5.71 30.65
CA ALA A 95 -62.91 -4.66 31.19
C ALA A 95 -62.38 -3.22 31.31
N ALA A 96 -62.83 -2.42 30.35
CA ALA A 96 -63.08 -0.99 30.51
C ALA A 96 -63.99 -0.70 31.70
N SER A 97 -63.79 0.44 32.39
CA SER A 97 -64.86 1.41 32.64
C SER A 97 -64.41 2.63 33.48
N TYR A 98 -65.06 3.76 33.19
CA TYR A 98 -65.22 5.01 33.96
C TYR A 98 -64.05 6.00 34.10
N LEU A 99 -64.22 7.18 33.48
CA LEU A 99 -63.88 8.48 34.06
C LEU A 99 -64.86 9.57 33.52
N PRO A 100 -65.45 10.44 34.36
CA PRO A 100 -66.47 11.40 33.97
C PRO A 100 -65.90 12.74 33.50
N GLN A 101 -66.72 13.47 32.74
CA GLN A 101 -66.48 14.81 32.21
C GLN A 101 -66.21 15.87 33.30
N LEU A 102 -65.25 16.76 33.04
CA LEU A 102 -65.11 18.06 33.70
C LEU A 102 -65.04 19.16 32.63
N GLN A 103 -65.92 20.15 32.76
CA GLN A 103 -66.07 21.33 31.90
C GLN A 103 -64.92 22.36 32.10
N PRO A 104 -64.72 23.30 31.14
CA PRO A 104 -63.49 24.10 31.03
C PRO A 104 -63.59 25.49 31.69
N PRO A 105 -62.44 26.15 31.97
CA PRO A 105 -62.37 27.61 32.15
C PRO A 105 -61.71 28.34 30.94
N PRO A 106 -61.80 29.69 30.86
CA PRO A 106 -61.98 30.48 29.62
C PRO A 106 -60.67 31.00 28.98
N PRO A 107 -60.72 31.67 27.81
CA PRO A 107 -59.60 31.78 26.88
C PRO A 107 -58.70 32.99 27.16
N VAL A 108 -57.39 32.80 27.00
CA VAL A 108 -56.43 33.91 26.89
C VAL A 108 -55.79 33.86 25.51
N HIS A 109 -56.42 34.59 24.58
CA HIS A 109 -55.79 35.03 23.33
C HIS A 109 -54.70 36.06 23.65
N ILE A 110 -53.71 36.17 22.76
CA ILE A 110 -52.54 37.09 22.75
C ILE A 110 -51.26 36.43 23.27
N LYS A 111 -50.61 35.64 22.39
CA LYS A 111 -49.15 35.39 22.34
C LYS A 111 -48.67 34.53 21.16
N THR A 112 -49.51 34.17 20.18
CA THR A 112 -49.12 33.31 19.06
C THR A 112 -48.56 34.05 17.85
N THR A 113 -49.03 35.28 17.56
CA THR A 113 -48.61 36.02 16.36
C THR A 113 -47.18 36.58 16.45
N ALA A 114 -46.77 37.09 17.61
CA ALA A 114 -45.41 37.59 17.82
C ALA A 114 -44.37 36.45 17.78
N TRP A 115 -44.73 35.26 18.28
CA TRP A 115 -43.86 34.08 18.25
C TRP A 115 -43.66 33.56 16.81
N LEU A 116 -44.71 33.57 16.00
CA LEU A 116 -44.63 33.17 14.60
C LEU A 116 -43.78 34.13 13.76
N LEU A 117 -43.89 35.45 13.99
CA LEU A 117 -43.05 36.44 13.30
C LEU A 117 -41.57 36.33 13.70
N TYR A 118 -41.28 36.01 14.97
CA TYR A 118 -39.91 35.82 15.44
C TYR A 118 -39.26 34.57 14.82
N ILE A 119 -40.00 33.46 14.71
CA ILE A 119 -39.51 32.24 14.06
C ILE A 119 -39.26 32.47 12.56
N THR A 120 -40.17 33.13 11.85
CA THR A 120 -39.99 33.36 10.40
C THR A 120 -38.81 34.27 10.12
N GLN A 121 -38.54 35.25 10.99
CA GLN A 121 -37.40 36.15 10.86
C GLN A 121 -36.07 35.46 11.14
N ILE A 122 -36.04 34.52 12.09
CA ILE A 122 -34.89 33.65 12.31
C ILE A 122 -34.69 32.74 11.09
N ALA A 123 -35.73 32.03 10.65
CA ALA A 123 -35.66 31.15 9.49
C ALA A 123 -35.13 31.86 8.24
N TYR A 124 -35.58 33.09 7.98
CA TYR A 124 -35.09 33.91 6.86
C TYR A 124 -33.61 34.31 6.99
N LYS A 125 -33.14 34.66 8.19
CA LYS A 125 -31.71 34.95 8.41
C LYS A 125 -30.83 33.71 8.25
N TRP A 126 -31.32 32.55 8.68
CA TRP A 126 -30.63 31.27 8.49
C TRP A 126 -30.60 30.86 7.02
N THR A 127 -31.68 31.05 6.25
CA THR A 127 -31.68 30.71 4.83
C THR A 127 -30.76 31.61 4.01
N ILE A 128 -30.69 32.91 4.30
CA ILE A 128 -29.72 33.81 3.64
C ILE A 128 -28.29 33.42 3.98
N SER A 129 -28.00 33.11 5.24
CA SER A 129 -26.65 32.69 5.66
C SER A 129 -26.26 31.33 5.05
N LEU A 130 -27.23 30.42 4.92
CA LEU A 130 -27.04 29.13 4.26
C LEU A 130 -26.84 29.29 2.76
N LEU A 131 -27.59 30.17 2.09
CA LEU A 131 -27.40 30.50 0.66
C LEU A 131 -26.05 31.20 0.39
N ALA A 132 -25.60 32.06 1.30
CA ALA A 132 -24.28 32.70 1.24
C ALA A 132 -23.13 31.72 1.50
N TRP A 133 -23.34 30.69 2.32
CA TRP A 133 -22.36 29.63 2.54
C TRP A 133 -22.38 28.57 1.41
N MET A 134 -23.55 28.30 0.83
CA MET A 134 -23.74 27.38 -0.29
C MET A 134 -23.36 27.98 -1.65
N THR A 135 -23.02 29.27 -1.71
CA THR A 135 -22.43 29.87 -2.90
C THR A 135 -20.92 29.67 -2.84
N PRO A 136 -20.34 28.70 -3.57
CA PRO A 136 -18.89 28.56 -3.63
C PRO A 136 -18.33 29.84 -4.24
N ALA A 137 -17.51 30.57 -3.49
CA ALA A 137 -16.66 31.61 -4.06
C ALA A 137 -15.82 30.94 -5.14
N GLN A 138 -16.12 31.25 -6.41
CA GLN A 138 -15.33 30.74 -7.53
C GLN A 138 -13.90 31.22 -7.30
N PRO A 139 -12.90 30.32 -7.21
CA PRO A 139 -11.52 30.77 -7.26
C PRO A 139 -11.33 31.56 -8.55
N PRO A 140 -10.50 32.63 -8.56
CA PRO A 140 -10.21 33.33 -9.80
C PRO A 140 -9.76 32.29 -10.84
N PRO A 141 -10.24 32.37 -12.10
CA PRO A 141 -9.83 31.43 -13.13
C PRO A 141 -8.30 31.39 -13.15
N PRO A 142 -7.68 30.20 -13.17
CA PRO A 142 -6.23 30.11 -13.20
C PRO A 142 -5.76 30.97 -14.37
N ALA A 143 -4.81 31.87 -14.11
CA ALA A 143 -4.19 32.65 -15.17
C ALA A 143 -3.71 31.65 -16.23
N THR A 144 -4.37 31.64 -17.38
CA THR A 144 -4.01 30.82 -18.53
C THR A 144 -2.75 31.44 -19.12
N TYR A 145 -1.60 31.19 -18.49
CA TYR A 145 -0.34 31.37 -19.17
C TYR A 145 -0.38 30.41 -20.36
N PRO A 146 -0.22 30.89 -21.60
CA PRO A 146 -0.10 29.98 -22.73
C PRO A 146 1.08 29.05 -22.42
N VAL A 147 0.77 27.79 -22.13
CA VAL A 147 1.78 26.75 -21.98
C VAL A 147 2.46 26.69 -23.32
N ARG A 148 3.70 27.20 -23.39
CA ARG A 148 4.49 27.08 -24.62
C ARG A 148 4.59 25.59 -24.95
N PRO A 149 4.39 25.19 -26.21
CA PRO A 149 4.63 23.82 -26.62
C PRO A 149 6.05 23.41 -26.19
N LEU A 150 6.18 22.21 -25.62
CA LEU A 150 7.47 21.65 -25.24
C LEU A 150 8.33 21.50 -26.50
N PHE A 151 9.56 22.01 -26.48
CA PHE A 151 10.50 22.00 -27.62
C PHE A 151 9.99 22.81 -28.84
N ASP A 152 9.62 24.07 -28.61
CA ASP A 152 9.26 25.05 -29.65
C ASP A 152 10.07 26.35 -29.49
N ASP A 153 11.36 26.21 -29.19
CA ASP A 153 12.27 27.34 -29.03
C ASP A 153 12.59 27.96 -30.40
N ALA A 154 12.53 29.29 -30.48
CA ALA A 154 12.73 30.03 -31.74
C ALA A 154 14.20 30.03 -32.20
N ASP A 155 15.14 29.84 -31.28
CA ASP A 155 16.59 29.79 -31.47
C ASP A 155 17.14 28.36 -31.60
N ALA A 156 16.27 27.35 -31.67
CA ALA A 156 16.66 25.98 -31.97
C ALA A 156 17.33 25.88 -33.35
N ASP A 157 18.36 25.05 -33.46
CA ASP A 157 19.19 24.89 -34.67
C ASP A 157 18.86 23.63 -35.49
N ILE A 158 17.87 22.84 -35.05
CA ILE A 158 17.30 21.72 -35.79
C ILE A 158 15.83 21.46 -35.43
N ILE A 159 15.09 20.92 -36.39
CA ILE A 159 13.74 20.38 -36.21
C ILE A 159 13.77 18.86 -36.41
N PHE A 160 13.34 18.11 -35.40
CA PHE A 160 13.01 16.68 -35.58
C PHE A 160 11.50 16.53 -35.73
N ARG A 161 11.07 15.78 -36.75
CA ARG A 161 9.65 15.46 -36.98
C ARG A 161 9.39 14.01 -36.57
N SER A 162 8.39 13.78 -35.74
CA SER A 162 7.92 12.45 -35.37
C SER A 162 7.23 11.73 -36.54
N SER A 163 6.93 10.44 -36.37
CA SER A 163 6.19 9.67 -37.37
C SER A 163 4.71 10.07 -37.50
N ASP A 164 4.15 10.73 -36.49
CA ASP A 164 2.83 11.35 -36.45
C ASP A 164 2.85 12.87 -36.73
N ASP A 165 3.88 13.32 -37.46
CA ASP A 165 4.04 14.69 -38.01
C ASP A 165 4.06 15.83 -36.97
N VAL A 166 4.55 15.55 -35.76
CA VAL A 166 4.81 16.57 -34.73
C VAL A 166 6.26 17.03 -34.79
N ASP A 167 6.45 18.34 -34.88
CA ASP A 167 7.76 18.98 -34.94
C ASP A 167 8.31 19.34 -33.56
N PHE A 168 9.57 18.98 -33.32
CA PHE A 168 10.34 19.28 -32.12
C PHE A 168 11.53 20.15 -32.48
N ARG A 169 11.51 21.41 -32.05
CA ARG A 169 12.61 22.36 -32.18
C ARG A 169 13.59 22.14 -31.02
N VAL A 170 14.78 21.64 -31.33
CA VAL A 170 15.79 21.24 -30.34
C VAL A 170 17.18 21.74 -30.74
N TYR A 171 18.11 21.71 -29.79
CA TYR A 171 19.52 22.06 -29.98
C TYR A 171 20.37 20.82 -30.30
N LYS A 172 21.08 20.88 -31.44
CA LYS A 172 22.02 19.86 -31.93
C LYS A 172 23.04 19.48 -30.88
N VAL A 173 23.61 20.46 -30.19
CA VAL A 173 24.69 20.25 -29.21
C VAL A 173 24.27 19.32 -28.07
N ILE A 174 23.04 19.45 -27.57
CA ILE A 174 22.54 18.63 -26.45
C ILE A 174 22.40 17.18 -26.91
N LEU A 175 21.74 16.96 -28.06
CA LEU A 175 21.51 15.61 -28.59
C LEU A 175 22.81 14.95 -29.07
N ALA A 176 23.73 15.69 -29.68
CA ALA A 176 25.05 15.18 -30.08
C ALA A 176 25.94 14.80 -28.89
N LYS A 177 25.72 15.39 -27.71
CA LYS A 177 26.38 14.97 -26.46
C LYS A 177 25.70 13.77 -25.83
N ALA A 178 24.38 13.67 -25.93
CA ALA A 178 23.61 12.55 -25.40
C ALA A 178 23.75 11.27 -26.24
N SER A 179 24.00 11.40 -27.56
CA SER A 179 23.99 10.30 -28.52
C SER A 179 25.06 10.46 -29.61
N SER A 180 25.87 9.40 -29.77
CA SER A 180 26.77 9.18 -30.91
C SER A 180 26.02 9.11 -32.24
N VAL A 181 24.84 8.48 -32.26
CA VAL A 181 24.01 8.33 -33.45
C VAL A 181 23.49 9.69 -33.92
N PHE A 182 22.94 10.50 -33.00
CA PHE A 182 22.51 11.86 -33.35
C PHE A 182 23.70 12.70 -33.78
N ARG A 183 24.84 12.65 -33.09
CA ARG A 183 26.04 13.36 -33.53
C ARG A 183 26.40 13.02 -34.99
N THR A 184 26.46 11.74 -35.31
CA THR A 184 26.79 11.29 -36.67
C THR A 184 25.74 11.72 -37.69
N MET A 185 24.45 11.59 -37.36
CA MET A 185 23.33 12.00 -38.22
C MET A 185 23.36 13.50 -38.53
N LEU A 186 23.77 14.32 -37.55
CA LEU A 186 23.84 15.77 -37.66
C LEU A 186 25.09 16.26 -38.39
N ASP A 187 26.17 15.49 -38.37
CA ASP A 187 27.44 15.78 -39.05
C ASP A 187 27.41 15.43 -40.56
N LEU A 188 26.38 14.71 -41.03
CA LEU A 188 26.24 14.35 -42.45
C LEU A 188 25.87 15.57 -43.31
N PRO A 189 26.51 15.75 -44.49
CA PRO A 189 26.09 16.79 -45.44
C PRO A 189 24.64 16.54 -45.86
N GLN A 190 23.74 17.47 -45.55
CA GLN A 190 22.37 17.36 -46.04
C GLN A 190 22.38 17.56 -47.55
N LEU A 191 21.87 16.56 -48.29
CA LEU A 191 21.71 16.66 -49.74
C LEU A 191 20.78 17.84 -50.03
N PRO A 192 21.15 18.74 -50.97
CA PRO A 192 20.31 19.88 -51.30
C PRO A 192 18.95 19.37 -51.78
N SER A 193 17.89 19.84 -51.14
CA SER A 193 16.51 19.49 -51.48
C SER A 193 16.23 19.83 -52.94
N SER A 194 15.71 18.87 -53.71
CA SER A 194 15.40 19.00 -55.14
C SER A 194 14.32 20.04 -55.48
N ASN A 195 13.77 20.74 -54.48
CA ASN A 195 12.75 21.77 -54.63
C ASN A 195 13.27 23.13 -54.12
N PRO A 196 13.61 24.08 -55.01
CA PRO A 196 14.07 25.41 -54.63
C PRO A 196 12.98 26.34 -54.05
N ASN A 197 11.73 25.87 -53.94
CA ASN A 197 10.58 26.66 -53.44
C ASN A 197 10.08 26.25 -52.05
N SER A 198 10.70 25.27 -51.38
CA SER A 198 10.37 24.89 -49.99
C SER A 198 11.41 25.49 -49.05
N THR A 199 11.21 26.75 -48.65
CA THR A 199 12.09 27.46 -47.71
C THR A 199 12.06 26.92 -46.28
N ASP A 200 11.22 25.93 -45.96
CA ASP A 200 10.98 25.46 -44.59
C ASP A 200 11.44 24.01 -44.30
N ASP A 201 11.74 23.20 -45.32
CA ASP A 201 12.05 21.76 -45.15
C ASP A 201 13.56 21.44 -45.08
N SER A 202 14.45 22.42 -45.25
CA SER A 202 15.91 22.19 -45.34
C SER A 202 16.58 21.77 -44.02
N HIS A 203 15.87 21.77 -42.90
CA HIS A 203 16.41 21.45 -41.57
C HIS A 203 15.54 20.47 -40.76
N VAL A 204 14.56 19.82 -41.41
CA VAL A 204 13.66 18.86 -40.76
C VAL A 204 14.22 17.45 -40.92
N VAL A 205 14.52 16.78 -39.80
CA VAL A 205 14.93 15.38 -39.79
C VAL A 205 13.77 14.52 -39.29
N LYS A 206 13.28 13.63 -40.13
CA LYS A 206 12.17 12.72 -39.77
C LYS A 206 12.69 11.53 -38.97
N LEU A 207 12.03 11.24 -37.85
CA LEU A 207 12.28 10.08 -37.00
C LEU A 207 11.09 9.10 -37.09
N THR A 208 11.31 7.84 -36.70
CA THR A 208 10.28 6.79 -36.82
C THR A 208 9.39 6.68 -35.58
N GLU A 209 9.83 7.24 -34.46
CA GLU A 209 9.10 7.23 -33.20
C GLU A 209 7.98 8.27 -33.21
N ASP A 210 6.90 7.98 -32.49
CA ASP A 210 5.78 8.90 -32.29
C ASP A 210 6.18 10.10 -31.40
N ALA A 211 5.35 11.14 -31.43
CA ALA A 211 5.58 12.38 -30.69
C ALA A 211 5.72 12.16 -29.18
N LYS A 212 4.93 11.25 -28.60
CA LYS A 212 4.94 10.99 -27.15
C LYS A 212 6.27 10.35 -26.73
N THR A 213 6.75 9.37 -27.49
CA THR A 213 8.03 8.71 -27.27
C THR A 213 9.19 9.70 -27.40
N LEU A 214 9.22 10.50 -28.48
CA LEU A 214 10.26 11.51 -28.69
C LEU A 214 10.25 12.60 -27.61
N GLN A 215 9.07 13.06 -27.20
CA GLN A 215 8.95 14.04 -26.11
C GLN A 215 9.59 13.51 -24.81
N HIS A 216 9.36 12.25 -24.46
CA HIS A 216 10.00 11.64 -23.29
C HIS A 216 11.52 11.55 -23.45
N VAL A 217 12.00 11.07 -24.60
CA VAL A 217 13.43 10.95 -24.91
C VAL A 217 14.13 12.30 -24.80
N PHE A 218 13.57 13.35 -25.43
CA PHE A 218 14.16 14.68 -25.39
C PHE A 218 14.14 15.27 -23.98
N ARG A 219 13.05 15.12 -23.21
CA ARG A 219 13.02 15.56 -21.80
C ARG A 219 14.06 14.87 -20.93
N LEU A 220 14.39 13.62 -21.22
CA LEU A 220 15.44 12.87 -20.51
C LEU A 220 16.86 13.28 -20.94
N CYS A 221 17.04 13.84 -22.13
CA CYS A 221 18.32 14.38 -22.59
C CYS A 221 18.56 15.83 -22.14
N TYR A 222 17.49 16.59 -21.92
CA TYR A 222 17.53 18.00 -21.60
C TYR A 222 17.55 18.25 -20.09
N PRO A 223 18.15 19.36 -19.61
CA PRO A 223 18.10 19.78 -18.22
C PRO A 223 16.72 20.36 -17.87
N THR A 224 15.68 19.54 -18.01
CA THR A 224 14.28 19.86 -17.77
C THR A 224 13.70 18.88 -16.76
N GLU A 225 12.44 19.09 -16.35
CA GLU A 225 11.77 18.13 -15.48
C GLU A 225 11.67 16.77 -16.17
N HIS A 226 12.23 15.73 -15.52
CA HIS A 226 12.18 14.37 -16.03
C HIS A 226 10.73 13.88 -16.11
N PRO A 227 10.35 13.20 -17.20
CA PRO A 227 9.00 12.71 -17.36
C PRO A 227 8.72 11.58 -16.37
N ASN A 228 7.55 11.63 -15.73
CA ASN A 228 7.05 10.54 -14.92
C ASN A 228 6.36 9.50 -15.82
N ILE A 229 7.14 8.60 -16.40
CA ILE A 229 6.62 7.54 -17.28
C ILE A 229 6.08 6.40 -16.43
N THR A 230 4.77 6.19 -16.49
CA THR A 230 4.07 5.14 -15.74
C THR A 230 3.63 3.96 -16.59
N PRO A 231 3.11 4.13 -17.82
CA PRO A 231 2.66 2.99 -18.61
C PRO A 231 3.85 2.16 -19.08
N PHE A 232 3.70 0.83 -19.04
CA PHE A 232 4.78 -0.08 -19.42
C PHE A 232 5.17 0.11 -20.89
N ASP A 233 4.18 0.23 -21.77
CA ASP A 233 4.41 0.32 -23.22
C ASP A 233 5.14 1.62 -23.59
N ASP A 234 4.89 2.71 -22.85
CA ASP A 234 5.65 3.96 -23.00
C ASP A 234 7.11 3.81 -22.57
N ILE A 235 7.38 3.08 -21.48
CA ILE A 235 8.77 2.79 -21.07
C ILE A 235 9.46 1.93 -22.10
N HIS A 236 8.78 0.90 -22.60
CA HIS A 236 9.33 0.03 -23.63
C HIS A 236 9.73 0.85 -24.87
N ALA A 237 8.84 1.69 -25.38
CA ALA A 237 9.12 2.55 -26.53
C ALA A 237 10.30 3.52 -26.28
N VAL A 238 10.37 4.11 -25.08
CA VAL A 238 11.49 5.00 -24.72
C VAL A 238 12.81 4.24 -24.59
N LEU A 239 12.83 3.03 -24.03
CA LEU A 239 14.03 2.20 -23.95
C LEU A 239 14.47 1.72 -25.34
N GLU A 240 13.53 1.37 -26.23
CA GLU A 240 13.82 1.04 -27.63
C GLU A 240 14.46 2.22 -28.36
N ALA A 241 13.89 3.42 -28.22
CA ALA A 241 14.44 4.64 -28.79
C ALA A 241 15.82 4.96 -28.19
N ALA A 242 15.99 4.82 -26.88
CA ALA A 242 17.27 5.02 -26.21
C ALA A 242 18.35 4.07 -26.74
N ARG A 243 18.02 2.79 -26.94
CA ARG A 243 18.94 1.81 -27.54
C ARG A 243 19.25 2.18 -29.00
N LYS A 244 18.23 2.46 -29.81
CA LYS A 244 18.36 2.80 -31.24
C LYS A 244 19.27 4.01 -31.46
N TYR A 245 19.14 5.02 -30.60
CA TYR A 245 19.93 6.24 -30.65
C TYR A 245 21.15 6.20 -29.72
N GLU A 246 21.49 5.06 -29.11
CA GLU A 246 22.62 4.91 -28.19
C GLU A 246 22.67 5.96 -27.05
N ILE A 247 21.51 6.36 -26.52
CA ILE A 247 21.38 7.35 -25.45
C ILE A 247 21.54 6.68 -24.08
N LYS A 248 22.78 6.59 -23.61
CA LYS A 248 23.12 5.87 -22.37
C LYS A 248 22.53 6.51 -21.10
N CYS A 249 22.31 7.82 -21.08
CA CYS A 249 21.81 8.50 -19.88
C CYS A 249 20.36 8.13 -19.53
N ILE A 250 19.57 7.63 -20.49
CA ILE A 250 18.14 7.36 -20.28
C ILE A 250 17.88 6.28 -19.24
N THR A 251 18.62 5.18 -19.22
CA THR A 251 18.44 4.13 -18.20
C THR A 251 18.70 4.66 -16.80
N THR A 252 19.76 5.47 -16.66
CA THR A 252 20.10 6.15 -15.40
C THR A 252 19.00 7.13 -14.98
N ASN A 253 18.49 7.91 -15.92
CA ASN A 253 17.44 8.92 -15.68
C ASN A 253 16.07 8.29 -15.40
N LEU A 254 15.82 7.07 -15.89
CA LEU A 254 14.59 6.30 -15.65
C LEU A 254 14.64 5.41 -14.42
N ARG A 255 15.76 5.36 -13.67
CA ARG A 255 15.94 4.44 -12.54
C ARG A 255 14.76 4.42 -11.55
N TRP A 256 14.24 5.60 -11.20
CA TRP A 256 13.09 5.71 -10.28
C TRP A 256 11.78 5.16 -10.87
N SER A 257 11.53 5.42 -12.15
CA SER A 257 10.37 4.89 -12.87
C SER A 257 10.46 3.37 -12.99
N LEU A 258 11.65 2.86 -13.33
CA LEU A 258 11.94 1.43 -13.43
C LEU A 258 11.74 0.73 -12.08
N ALA A 259 12.30 1.26 -10.99
CA ALA A 259 12.15 0.71 -9.64
C ALA A 259 10.68 0.56 -9.21
N ARG A 260 9.78 1.41 -9.71
CA ARG A 260 8.34 1.35 -9.41
C ARG A 260 7.57 0.38 -10.29
N ILE A 261 8.07 0.08 -11.50
CA ILE A 261 7.36 -0.70 -12.52
C ILE A 261 7.84 -2.15 -12.53
N ILE A 262 9.12 -2.40 -12.28
CA ILE A 262 9.70 -3.75 -12.25
C ILE A 262 8.88 -4.67 -11.32
N PRO A 263 8.54 -4.31 -10.06
CA PRO A 263 7.77 -5.21 -9.19
C PRO A 263 6.35 -5.52 -9.71
N LYS A 264 5.78 -4.65 -10.56
CA LYS A 264 4.42 -4.80 -11.11
C LYS A 264 4.41 -5.62 -12.40
N GLY A 265 5.54 -5.71 -13.10
CA GLY A 265 5.63 -6.28 -14.45
C GLY A 265 7.00 -6.92 -14.72
N SER A 266 7.57 -7.60 -13.74
CA SER A 266 8.96 -8.09 -13.77
C SER A 266 9.23 -9.01 -14.95
N LEU A 267 8.29 -9.87 -15.32
CA LEU A 267 8.43 -10.75 -16.48
C LEU A 267 8.53 -9.99 -17.80
N ARG A 268 7.64 -9.01 -18.00
CA ARG A 268 7.66 -8.17 -19.20
C ARG A 268 8.94 -7.34 -19.24
N MET A 269 9.31 -6.74 -18.11
CA MET A 269 10.51 -5.90 -18.02
C MET A 269 11.78 -6.73 -18.26
N TYR A 270 11.87 -7.93 -17.71
CA TYR A 270 12.96 -8.86 -17.98
C TYR A 270 13.05 -9.18 -19.48
N ALA A 271 11.92 -9.49 -20.13
CA ALA A 271 11.89 -9.79 -21.55
C ALA A 271 12.38 -8.60 -22.40
N VAL A 272 11.84 -7.40 -22.15
CA VAL A 272 12.25 -6.16 -22.83
C VAL A 272 13.74 -5.88 -22.60
N ALA A 273 14.17 -5.85 -21.33
CA ALA A 273 15.54 -5.53 -20.98
C ALA A 273 16.54 -6.54 -21.58
N TYR A 274 16.20 -7.83 -21.62
CA TYR A 274 17.00 -8.85 -22.28
C TYR A 274 17.12 -8.59 -23.79
N MET A 275 16.00 -8.35 -24.48
CA MET A 275 16.01 -8.08 -25.92
C MET A 275 16.74 -6.79 -26.28
N LEU A 276 16.70 -5.79 -25.41
CA LEU A 276 17.38 -4.52 -25.57
C LEU A 276 18.82 -4.50 -25.04
N GLN A 277 19.32 -5.61 -24.50
CA GLN A 277 20.65 -5.74 -23.90
C GLN A 277 20.90 -4.72 -22.76
N LEU A 278 19.86 -4.45 -21.96
CA LEU A 278 19.91 -3.61 -20.77
C LEU A 278 20.15 -4.49 -19.53
N GLU A 279 21.39 -4.91 -19.33
CA GLU A 279 21.77 -5.91 -18.33
C GLU A 279 21.38 -5.51 -16.90
N ASP A 280 21.55 -4.24 -16.53
CA ASP A 280 21.19 -3.70 -15.21
C ASP A 280 19.68 -3.84 -14.94
N VAL A 281 18.86 -3.45 -15.91
CA VAL A 281 17.40 -3.54 -15.83
C VAL A 281 16.93 -5.01 -15.85
N ALA A 282 17.56 -5.85 -16.67
CA ALA A 282 17.24 -7.28 -16.75
C ALA A 282 17.55 -7.98 -15.42
N ARG A 283 18.68 -7.66 -14.80
CA ARG A 283 19.12 -8.18 -13.50
C ARG A 283 18.17 -7.77 -12.38
N ASP A 284 17.75 -6.51 -12.35
CA ASP A 284 16.77 -6.04 -11.36
C ASP A 284 15.39 -6.70 -11.55
N ALA A 285 14.97 -6.92 -12.79
CA ALA A 285 13.75 -7.67 -13.07
C ALA A 285 13.87 -9.16 -12.71
N ALA A 286 15.03 -9.78 -12.93
CA ALA A 286 15.30 -11.16 -12.55
C ALA A 286 15.22 -11.36 -11.03
N LYS A 287 15.70 -10.42 -10.23
CA LYS A 287 15.55 -10.45 -8.76
C LYS A 287 14.08 -10.54 -8.35
N GLU A 288 13.21 -9.68 -8.91
CA GLU A 288 11.78 -9.73 -8.62
C GLU A 288 11.13 -11.04 -9.09
N LEU A 289 11.62 -11.61 -10.20
CA LEU A 289 11.14 -12.88 -10.68
C LEU A 289 11.40 -14.02 -9.70
N LEU A 290 12.43 -13.98 -8.83
CA LEU A 290 12.68 -14.98 -7.78
C LEU A 290 11.47 -15.21 -6.85
N LEU A 291 10.61 -14.20 -6.70
CA LEU A 291 9.40 -14.24 -5.88
C LEU A 291 8.17 -14.78 -6.63
N VAL A 292 8.27 -14.95 -7.95
CA VAL A 292 7.20 -15.44 -8.82
C VAL A 292 7.38 -16.94 -9.05
N PRO A 293 6.49 -17.83 -8.55
CA PRO A 293 6.69 -19.27 -8.60
C PRO A 293 6.71 -19.88 -10.01
N GLN A 294 5.78 -19.42 -10.86
CA GLN A 294 5.54 -19.96 -12.20
C GLN A 294 5.70 -18.87 -13.26
N PHE A 295 6.79 -18.10 -13.18
CA PHE A 295 6.99 -16.96 -14.09
C PHE A 295 6.98 -17.36 -15.58
N HIS A 296 7.40 -18.58 -15.91
CA HIS A 296 7.47 -19.10 -17.28
C HIS A 296 6.09 -19.50 -17.85
N MET A 297 5.06 -19.61 -17.01
CA MET A 297 3.68 -19.91 -17.41
C MET A 297 2.72 -18.89 -16.77
N PRO A 298 2.78 -17.61 -17.20
CA PRO A 298 1.84 -16.61 -16.71
C PRO A 298 0.41 -16.91 -17.20
N PRO A 299 -0.65 -16.51 -16.46
CA PRO A 299 -2.04 -16.70 -16.89
C PRO A 299 -2.36 -16.04 -18.23
N SER A 300 -1.68 -14.94 -18.54
CA SER A 300 -1.73 -14.27 -19.84
C SER A 300 -0.29 -14.11 -20.33
N PRO A 301 0.08 -14.69 -21.49
CA PRO A 301 1.41 -14.54 -22.04
C PRO A 301 1.63 -13.08 -22.44
N PRO A 302 2.73 -12.46 -22.01
CA PRO A 302 3.03 -11.10 -22.42
C PRO A 302 3.36 -11.04 -23.91
N PRO A 303 3.11 -9.91 -24.60
CA PRO A 303 3.34 -9.80 -26.04
C PRO A 303 4.80 -10.07 -26.43
N GLU A 304 5.74 -9.75 -25.54
CA GLU A 304 7.17 -9.97 -25.74
C GLU A 304 7.54 -11.46 -25.89
N PHE A 305 6.71 -12.40 -25.43
CA PHE A 305 6.98 -13.84 -25.60
C PHE A 305 7.00 -14.29 -27.06
N SER A 306 6.39 -13.53 -27.96
CA SER A 306 6.40 -13.83 -29.41
C SER A 306 7.79 -13.66 -30.04
N THR A 307 8.63 -12.80 -29.46
CA THR A 307 9.97 -12.46 -29.96
C THR A 307 11.09 -12.86 -29.01
N LEU A 308 10.77 -13.10 -27.73
CA LEU A 308 11.73 -13.43 -26.70
C LEU A 308 12.47 -14.74 -27.03
N PRO A 309 13.81 -14.74 -27.12
CA PRO A 309 14.56 -15.97 -27.34
C PRO A 309 14.35 -16.97 -26.20
N CYS A 310 14.18 -18.26 -26.52
CA CYS A 310 14.09 -19.32 -25.51
C CYS A 310 15.28 -19.31 -24.52
N LEU A 311 16.46 -18.87 -24.98
CA LEU A 311 17.66 -18.71 -24.16
C LEU A 311 17.45 -17.74 -22.98
N ALA A 312 16.62 -16.71 -23.13
CA ALA A 312 16.32 -15.76 -22.05
C ALA A 312 15.58 -16.44 -20.89
N ILE A 313 14.59 -17.28 -21.21
CA ILE A 313 13.83 -18.06 -20.22
C ILE A 313 14.71 -19.14 -19.60
N TYR A 314 15.51 -19.84 -20.41
CA TYR A 314 16.49 -20.81 -19.93
C TYR A 314 17.48 -20.18 -18.93
N SER A 315 18.05 -19.02 -19.26
CA SER A 315 18.99 -18.29 -18.40
C SER A 315 18.34 -17.91 -17.08
N MET A 316 17.08 -17.46 -17.11
CA MET A 316 16.31 -17.17 -15.89
C MET A 316 16.09 -18.44 -15.03
N HIS A 317 15.85 -19.60 -15.64
CA HIS A 317 15.75 -20.87 -14.91
C HIS A 317 17.07 -21.28 -14.25
N VAL A 318 18.19 -21.17 -14.97
CA VAL A 318 19.53 -21.43 -14.42
C VAL A 318 19.83 -20.52 -13.25
N TYR A 319 19.55 -19.21 -13.40
CA TYR A 319 19.72 -18.24 -12.33
C TYR A 319 18.89 -18.59 -11.08
N ARG A 320 17.61 -18.93 -11.24
CA ARG A 320 16.74 -19.38 -10.14
C ARG A 320 17.25 -20.65 -9.46
N GLN A 321 17.81 -21.56 -10.23
CA GLN A 321 18.31 -22.81 -9.70
C GLN A 321 19.55 -22.57 -8.84
N ARG A 322 20.51 -21.77 -9.32
CA ARG A 322 21.68 -21.36 -8.53
C ARG A 322 21.28 -20.65 -7.23
N CYS A 323 20.30 -19.74 -7.29
CA CYS A 323 19.79 -19.07 -6.09
C CYS A 323 19.17 -20.05 -5.08
N LEU A 324 18.46 -21.07 -5.57
CA LEU A 324 17.87 -22.10 -4.71
C LEU A 324 18.96 -22.97 -4.06
N GLU A 325 19.95 -23.39 -4.83
CA GLU A 325 21.07 -24.20 -4.33
C GLU A 325 21.81 -23.49 -3.19
N VAL A 326 22.10 -22.20 -3.35
CA VAL A 326 22.73 -21.38 -2.30
C VAL A 326 21.81 -21.24 -1.07
N ALA A 327 20.52 -20.95 -1.27
CA ALA A 327 19.57 -20.79 -0.17
C ALA A 327 19.38 -22.08 0.64
N LEU A 328 19.33 -23.24 -0.04
CA LEU A 328 19.20 -24.54 0.62
C LEU A 328 20.49 -24.93 1.33
N HIS A 329 21.64 -24.67 0.72
CA HIS A 329 22.94 -24.88 1.38
C HIS A 329 23.02 -24.11 2.70
N ASP A 330 22.66 -22.82 2.71
CA ASP A 330 22.69 -22.00 3.93
C ASP A 330 21.65 -22.41 4.98
N LEU A 331 20.46 -22.84 4.56
CA LEU A 331 19.45 -23.38 5.48
C LEU A 331 19.90 -24.67 6.17
N GLU A 332 20.75 -25.45 5.51
CA GLU A 332 21.23 -26.75 6.00
C GLU A 332 22.66 -26.71 6.56
N ASP A 333 23.28 -25.52 6.64
CA ASP A 333 24.61 -25.34 7.20
C ASP A 333 24.57 -25.43 8.73
N TRP A 334 24.48 -26.65 9.26
CA TRP A 334 24.48 -26.94 10.69
C TRP A 334 25.72 -26.42 11.42
N LYS A 335 26.84 -26.28 10.71
CA LYS A 335 28.06 -25.70 11.27
C LYS A 335 27.86 -24.21 11.53
N TRP A 336 27.27 -23.47 10.60
CA TRP A 336 26.89 -22.09 10.83
C TRP A 336 25.82 -21.96 11.92
N ILE A 337 24.78 -22.80 11.92
CA ILE A 337 23.73 -22.74 12.95
C ILE A 337 24.30 -22.93 14.37
N ALA A 338 25.28 -23.84 14.53
CA ALA A 338 25.86 -24.13 15.83
C ALA A 338 27.01 -23.20 16.23
N TYR A 339 27.84 -22.76 15.28
CA TYR A 339 29.13 -22.09 15.55
C TYR A 339 29.35 -20.82 14.71
N GLY A 340 28.30 -20.31 14.07
CA GLY A 340 28.37 -19.13 13.22
C GLY A 340 28.67 -17.85 14.00
N PRO A 341 28.93 -16.73 13.30
CA PRO A 341 29.13 -15.43 13.92
C PRO A 341 27.79 -14.81 14.34
N HIS A 342 27.13 -15.42 15.33
CA HIS A 342 25.90 -14.93 15.93
C HIS A 342 25.88 -15.18 17.44
N ASP A 343 25.06 -14.41 18.15
CA ASP A 343 24.90 -14.42 19.62
C ASP A 343 24.47 -15.76 20.22
N ARG A 344 23.81 -16.64 19.45
CA ARG A 344 23.40 -17.99 19.89
C ARG A 344 24.43 -19.10 19.64
N ALA A 345 25.59 -18.77 19.08
CA ALA A 345 26.59 -19.76 18.72
C ALA A 345 27.32 -20.31 19.94
N SER A 346 27.69 -21.58 19.90
CA SER A 346 28.61 -22.17 20.88
C SER A 346 30.01 -21.60 20.67
N THR A 347 30.73 -21.33 21.77
CA THR A 347 32.10 -20.80 21.76
C THR A 347 33.15 -21.83 21.32
N GLY A 348 32.74 -23.03 20.88
CA GLY A 348 33.62 -24.05 20.30
C GLY A 348 34.23 -25.02 21.31
N ASP A 349 33.89 -24.93 22.60
CA ASP A 349 34.16 -26.00 23.56
C ASP A 349 33.12 -27.12 23.37
N ALA A 350 33.58 -28.36 23.23
CA ALA A 350 32.71 -29.52 23.02
C ALA A 350 31.70 -29.74 24.18
N SER A 351 31.94 -29.08 25.32
CA SER A 351 31.06 -29.07 26.49
C SER A 351 29.86 -28.12 26.36
N GLN A 352 29.91 -27.11 25.48
CA GLN A 352 28.87 -26.09 25.33
C GLN A 352 28.04 -26.31 24.06
N VAL A 353 26.74 -26.52 24.24
CA VAL A 353 25.78 -26.63 23.15
C VAL A 353 25.35 -25.23 22.72
N ALA A 354 25.13 -25.01 21.43
CA ALA A 354 24.61 -23.73 20.94
C ALA A 354 23.26 -23.43 21.62
N GLU A 355 23.00 -22.16 21.93
CA GLU A 355 21.90 -21.72 22.80
C GLU A 355 20.52 -21.71 22.12
N TRP A 356 20.37 -22.50 21.07
CA TRP A 356 19.09 -22.68 20.41
C TRP A 356 18.26 -23.71 21.17
N ILE A 357 16.99 -23.40 21.44
CA ILE A 357 16.11 -24.30 22.20
C ILE A 357 15.97 -25.69 21.59
N TRP A 358 16.14 -25.82 20.27
CA TRP A 358 16.12 -27.13 19.62
C TRP A 358 17.36 -27.98 19.90
N PHE A 359 18.49 -27.37 20.27
CA PHE A 359 19.68 -28.08 20.74
C PHE A 359 19.69 -28.29 22.26
N GLU A 360 19.18 -27.34 23.04
CA GLU A 360 19.16 -27.42 24.51
C GLU A 360 18.11 -28.39 25.08
N CYS A 361 16.98 -28.57 24.39
CA CYS A 361 15.87 -29.35 24.93
C CYS A 361 16.21 -30.85 25.02
N ILE A 362 16.20 -31.39 26.25
CA ILE A 362 16.49 -32.81 26.55
C ILE A 362 15.27 -33.73 26.54
N SER A 363 14.07 -33.21 26.26
CA SER A 363 12.80 -33.96 26.37
C SER A 363 12.61 -35.06 25.30
N GLY A 364 13.50 -35.16 24.30
CA GLY A 364 13.60 -36.32 23.40
C GLY A 364 12.52 -36.45 22.33
N HIS A 365 11.93 -35.35 21.84
CA HIS A 365 10.80 -35.37 20.90
C HIS A 365 11.19 -35.50 19.39
N GLY A 366 12.29 -36.23 19.08
CA GLY A 366 12.72 -36.71 17.75
C GLY A 366 13.85 -35.90 17.06
N PRO A 367 14.49 -36.34 15.93
CA PRO A 367 15.03 -37.65 15.51
C PRO A 367 16.59 -37.71 15.74
N PRO A 368 17.41 -38.66 15.24
CA PRO A 368 18.74 -38.90 15.81
C PRO A 368 19.77 -37.93 15.21
N ARG A 369 20.14 -36.92 16.01
CA ARG A 369 21.39 -36.16 15.93
C ARG A 369 21.82 -35.59 14.56
N VAL A 370 22.00 -34.28 14.48
CA VAL A 370 22.59 -33.59 13.32
C VAL A 370 24.10 -33.43 13.48
N LEU A 371 24.83 -33.38 12.36
CA LEU A 371 26.28 -33.16 12.35
C LEU A 371 26.58 -31.69 12.03
N ALA A 372 27.14 -30.96 12.99
CA ALA A 372 27.69 -29.62 12.79
C ALA A 372 29.21 -29.73 12.68
N GLY A 373 29.72 -29.83 11.46
CA GLY A 373 31.12 -30.21 11.22
C GLY A 373 31.36 -31.64 11.72
N ASN A 374 32.28 -31.81 12.67
CA ASN A 374 32.62 -33.12 13.25
C ASN A 374 31.89 -33.41 14.58
N VAL A 375 31.01 -32.51 15.02
CA VAL A 375 30.32 -32.61 16.31
C VAL A 375 28.86 -32.98 16.09
N SER A 376 28.39 -33.98 16.84
CA SER A 376 27.03 -34.49 16.78
C SER A 376 26.14 -33.81 17.82
N HIS A 377 25.12 -33.07 17.38
CA HIS A 377 24.16 -32.36 18.22
C HIS A 377 22.79 -33.04 18.21
N HIS A 378 22.16 -33.17 19.37
CA HIS A 378 20.74 -33.55 19.42
C HIS A 378 19.89 -32.38 18.92
N THR A 379 18.92 -32.62 18.04
CA THR A 379 17.95 -31.61 17.56
C THR A 379 16.52 -32.05 17.87
N GLN A 380 15.53 -31.18 17.70
CA GLN A 380 14.12 -31.54 17.88
C GLN A 380 13.42 -31.75 16.53
N GLY A 381 12.57 -32.77 16.45
CA GLY A 381 11.84 -33.14 15.23
C GLY A 381 10.89 -32.05 14.73
N TRP A 382 10.40 -31.19 15.63
CA TRP A 382 9.60 -30.03 15.21
C TRP A 382 10.43 -29.01 14.42
N PHE A 383 11.72 -28.82 14.77
CA PHE A 383 12.59 -27.89 14.07
C PHE A 383 12.93 -28.44 12.68
N GLU A 384 13.19 -29.75 12.57
CA GLU A 384 13.34 -30.39 11.26
C GLU A 384 12.07 -30.28 10.40
N THR A 385 10.89 -30.45 11.01
CA THR A 385 9.62 -30.22 10.31
C THR A 385 9.54 -28.78 9.78
N TYR A 386 9.96 -27.81 10.59
CA TYR A 386 10.03 -26.41 10.18
C TYR A 386 11.01 -26.22 9.02
N VAL A 387 12.23 -26.74 9.11
CA VAL A 387 13.25 -26.68 8.05
C VAL A 387 12.71 -27.30 6.76
N MET A 388 12.09 -28.48 6.78
CA MET A 388 11.51 -29.12 5.59
C MET A 388 10.37 -28.29 4.97
N SER A 389 9.52 -27.70 5.80
CA SER A 389 8.47 -26.79 5.31
C SER A 389 9.06 -25.53 4.68
N LEU A 390 10.15 -25.00 5.25
CA LEU A 390 10.85 -23.84 4.74
C LEU A 390 11.60 -24.14 3.42
N LYS A 391 12.22 -25.32 3.27
CA LYS A 391 12.78 -25.79 1.98
C LYS A 391 11.72 -25.77 0.88
N THR A 392 10.50 -26.22 1.22
CA THR A 392 9.37 -26.20 0.28
C THR A 392 9.00 -24.77 -0.09
N ALA A 393 8.92 -23.86 0.89
CA ALA A 393 8.65 -22.43 0.63
C ALA A 393 9.76 -21.79 -0.24
N LEU A 394 11.03 -22.08 0.04
CA LEU A 394 12.18 -21.57 -0.72
C LEU A 394 12.23 -22.10 -2.16
N SER A 395 11.78 -23.33 -2.38
CA SER A 395 11.64 -23.91 -3.72
C SER A 395 10.63 -23.13 -4.58
N VAL A 396 9.64 -22.50 -3.93
CA VAL A 396 8.62 -21.66 -4.55
C VAL A 396 9.11 -20.22 -4.72
N ARG A 397 9.68 -19.61 -3.67
CA ARG A 397 10.20 -18.22 -3.66
C ARG A 397 11.60 -18.16 -3.06
N ARG A 398 12.58 -17.58 -3.76
CA ARG A 398 14.01 -17.70 -3.38
C ARG A 398 14.54 -16.39 -2.80
N SER A 399 14.16 -16.07 -1.58
CA SER A 399 14.62 -14.84 -0.91
C SER A 399 14.62 -14.97 0.60
N GLY A 400 15.41 -14.14 1.28
CA GLY A 400 15.33 -13.97 2.73
C GLY A 400 13.95 -13.53 3.18
N GLY A 401 13.26 -12.69 2.40
CA GLY A 401 11.86 -12.34 2.63
C GLY A 401 10.92 -13.56 2.68
N THR A 402 11.23 -14.64 1.96
CA THR A 402 10.48 -15.90 2.02
C THR A 402 10.61 -16.56 3.38
N VAL A 403 11.83 -16.60 3.94
CA VAL A 403 12.11 -17.11 5.29
C VAL A 403 11.28 -16.36 6.34
N LEU A 404 11.27 -15.03 6.27
CA LEU A 404 10.52 -14.18 7.19
C LEU A 404 9.01 -14.39 7.07
N SER A 405 8.49 -14.42 5.83
CA SER A 405 7.06 -14.65 5.60
C SER A 405 6.61 -16.03 6.08
N HIS A 406 7.49 -17.04 6.00
CA HIS A 406 7.19 -18.42 6.41
C HIS A 406 6.91 -18.55 7.91
N LEU A 407 7.46 -17.68 8.76
CA LEU A 407 7.15 -17.63 10.20
C LEU A 407 5.65 -17.44 10.48
N THR A 408 4.96 -16.69 9.61
CA THR A 408 3.52 -16.41 9.71
C THR A 408 2.67 -17.38 8.90
N SER A 409 3.26 -18.40 8.29
CA SER A 409 2.53 -19.40 7.53
C SER A 409 1.64 -20.26 8.43
N SER A 410 0.58 -20.84 7.84
CA SER A 410 -0.26 -21.82 8.52
C SER A 410 0.56 -23.02 9.01
N LYS A 411 1.57 -23.44 8.25
CA LYS A 411 2.44 -24.56 8.62
C LYS A 411 3.32 -24.24 9.82
N ALA A 412 3.91 -23.05 9.88
CA ALA A 412 4.66 -22.61 11.06
C ALA A 412 3.75 -22.50 12.29
N SER A 413 2.53 -21.97 12.13
CA SER A 413 1.55 -21.87 13.21
C SER A 413 1.13 -23.25 13.77
N GLU A 414 0.94 -24.25 12.90
CA GLU A 414 0.67 -25.63 13.27
C GLU A 414 1.83 -26.22 14.10
N ILE A 415 3.08 -25.99 13.66
CA ILE A 415 4.28 -26.43 14.38
C ILE A 415 4.34 -25.79 15.76
N PHE A 416 4.15 -24.47 15.88
CA PHE A 416 4.16 -23.77 17.17
C PHE A 416 3.07 -24.27 18.12
N THR A 417 1.87 -24.52 17.60
CA THR A 417 0.76 -25.05 18.41
C THR A 417 1.10 -26.44 18.95
N ARG A 418 1.65 -27.30 18.09
CA ARG A 418 2.06 -28.66 18.46
C ARG A 418 3.17 -28.65 19.51
N VAL A 419 4.24 -27.88 19.27
CA VAL A 419 5.35 -27.69 20.22
C VAL A 419 4.86 -27.17 21.56
N GLY A 420 3.94 -26.20 21.51
CA GLY A 420 3.23 -25.70 22.67
C GLY A 420 2.63 -26.84 23.46
N ASN A 421 1.85 -27.73 22.85
CA ASN A 421 1.15 -28.79 23.57
C ASN A 421 2.07 -29.92 24.07
N GLU A 422 3.15 -30.23 23.34
CA GLU A 422 3.95 -31.45 23.56
C GLU A 422 5.14 -31.27 24.51
N CYS A 423 5.75 -30.07 24.58
CA CYS A 423 6.96 -29.85 25.39
C CYS A 423 6.94 -28.49 26.09
N THR A 424 6.99 -28.51 27.43
CA THR A 424 7.01 -27.29 28.27
C THR A 424 8.28 -26.47 28.09
N SER A 425 9.44 -27.12 27.91
CA SER A 425 10.72 -26.44 27.68
C SER A 425 10.71 -25.71 26.34
N CYS A 426 10.42 -26.43 25.23
CA CYS A 426 10.34 -25.83 23.91
C CYS A 426 9.28 -24.72 23.82
N ARG A 427 8.12 -24.88 24.48
CA ARG A 427 7.04 -23.87 24.51
C ARG A 427 7.55 -22.49 24.94
N SER A 428 8.53 -22.43 25.84
CA SER A 428 9.00 -21.16 26.41
C SER A 428 9.79 -20.28 25.43
N ARG A 429 10.60 -20.88 24.53
CA ARG A 429 11.50 -20.13 23.63
C ARG A 429 11.37 -20.44 22.14
N ALA A 430 10.67 -21.51 21.73
CA ALA A 430 10.63 -21.95 20.34
C ALA A 430 10.24 -20.84 19.36
N HIS A 431 9.26 -20.00 19.71
CA HIS A 431 8.87 -18.88 18.86
C HIS A 431 9.96 -17.80 18.76
N ALA A 432 10.50 -17.35 19.90
CA ALA A 432 11.53 -16.32 19.94
C ALA A 432 12.82 -16.76 19.22
N ASP A 433 13.28 -17.98 19.49
CA ASP A 433 14.48 -18.54 18.86
C ASP A 433 14.28 -18.75 17.36
N LEU A 434 13.10 -19.19 16.90
CA LEU A 434 12.82 -19.28 15.46
C LEU A 434 12.78 -17.92 14.78
N VAL A 435 12.14 -16.91 15.39
CA VAL A 435 12.12 -15.55 14.83
C VAL A 435 13.55 -15.02 14.67
N HIS A 436 14.38 -15.21 15.69
CA HIS A 436 15.77 -14.79 15.67
C HIS A 436 16.58 -15.52 14.59
N PHE A 437 16.50 -16.85 14.55
CA PHE A 437 17.12 -17.67 13.50
C PHE A 437 16.69 -17.27 12.09
N SER A 438 15.40 -17.07 11.86
CA SER A 438 14.86 -16.66 10.57
C SER A 438 15.37 -15.29 10.13
N ASN A 439 15.55 -14.33 11.04
CA ASN A 439 16.14 -13.03 10.71
C ASN A 439 17.61 -13.17 10.27
N LEU A 440 18.41 -13.95 11.02
CA LEU A 440 19.80 -14.21 10.67
C LEU A 440 19.92 -14.96 9.33
N LEU A 441 19.10 -15.99 9.13
CA LEU A 441 19.09 -16.78 7.92
C LEU A 441 18.63 -15.95 6.70
N ALA A 442 17.63 -15.08 6.87
CA ALA A 442 17.15 -14.22 5.78
C ALA A 442 18.27 -13.33 5.23
N VAL A 443 19.00 -12.64 6.13
CA VAL A 443 20.14 -11.80 5.76
C VAL A 443 21.24 -12.62 5.11
N ARG A 444 21.54 -13.80 5.67
CA ARG A 444 22.56 -14.70 5.13
C ARG A 444 22.24 -15.12 3.69
N ILE A 445 21.02 -15.60 3.45
CA ILE A 445 20.56 -16.02 2.12
C ILE A 445 20.63 -14.86 1.12
N ASP A 446 20.10 -13.69 1.48
CA ASP A 446 20.13 -12.53 0.57
C ASP A 446 21.57 -12.08 0.28
N THR A 447 22.47 -12.17 1.26
CA THR A 447 23.91 -11.88 1.10
C THR A 447 24.59 -12.91 0.20
N ALA A 448 24.22 -14.19 0.30
CA ALA A 448 24.81 -15.26 -0.51
C ALA A 448 24.27 -15.27 -1.95
N ILE A 449 23.03 -14.82 -2.16
CA ILE A 449 22.44 -14.62 -3.50
C ILE A 449 23.00 -13.36 -4.17
N ALA A 450 23.40 -12.33 -3.40
CA ALA A 450 23.84 -11.05 -3.94
C ALA A 450 24.95 -11.17 -5.02
N PRO A 451 26.05 -11.94 -4.83
CA PRO A 451 27.09 -12.11 -5.85
C PRO A 451 26.60 -12.80 -7.13
N LEU A 452 25.61 -13.70 -7.02
CA LEU A 452 25.00 -14.34 -8.20
C LEU A 452 24.24 -13.33 -9.05
N ASN A 453 23.80 -12.23 -8.44
CA ASN A 453 23.23 -11.14 -9.19
C ASN A 453 24.27 -10.43 -10.03
N ASP A 454 25.58 -10.49 -9.77
CA ASP A 454 26.60 -9.71 -10.48
C ASP A 454 27.43 -10.56 -11.47
N SER A 455 27.24 -11.89 -11.45
CA SER A 455 27.95 -12.84 -12.30
C SER A 455 27.12 -13.25 -13.54
N ASP A 456 27.75 -13.14 -14.71
CA ASP A 456 27.31 -13.45 -16.08
C ASP A 456 26.12 -12.63 -16.61
#